data_AF-A0A5N9GVE5-F1
#
_entry.id   AF-A0A5N9GVE5-F1
#
_cell.length_a   1.000
_cell.length_b   1.000
_cell.length_c   1.000
_cell.angle_alpha   90.00
_cell.angle_beta   90.00
_cell.angle_gamma   90.00
#
_symmetry.space_group_name_H-M   'P 1'
#
loop_
_entity.id
_entity.type
_entity.pdbx_description
1 polymer ?
#
loop_
_entity_poly.entity_id
_entity_poly.type
_entity_poly.pdbx_seq_one_letter_code
_entity_poly.pdbx_strand_id
1 'polypeptide(L)'
;MPIDQYASEINRWSKCGNLQAAVSQDYMCEQFILEITGLTVDDHQRLTIERYDALMATNPSVYILPVLQGFKPEEYQSHIQQYGERLALGAWVGVGSVC
;
A
#
# COMPACT_ATOMS: atom_id res chain seq x y z
N MET A 1 -9.27 8.42 -3.68
CA MET A 1 -8.69 9.19 -4.81
C MET A 1 -8.30 8.21 -5.92
N PRO A 2 -8.56 8.51 -7.20
CA PRO A 2 -8.09 7.71 -8.34
C PRO A 2 -6.56 7.65 -8.44
N ILE A 3 -6.02 6.63 -9.10
CA ILE A 3 -4.58 6.39 -9.24
C ILE A 3 -3.87 7.56 -9.95
N ASP A 4 -4.39 8.00 -11.10
CA ASP A 4 -3.75 9.09 -11.87
C ASP A 4 -3.68 10.41 -11.10
N GLN A 5 -4.74 10.70 -10.33
CA GLN A 5 -4.75 11.89 -9.48
C GLN A 5 -3.71 11.76 -8.36
N TYR A 6 -3.60 10.59 -7.75
CA TYR A 6 -2.60 10.37 -6.71
C TYR A 6 -1.16 10.42 -7.26
N ALA A 7 -0.91 9.82 -8.42
CA ALA A 7 0.37 9.90 -9.12
C ALA A 7 0.74 11.34 -9.49
N SER A 8 -0.23 12.15 -9.93
CA SER A 8 -0.04 13.58 -10.20
C SER A 8 0.36 14.34 -8.92
N GLU A 9 -0.29 14.06 -7.79
CA GLU A 9 0.09 14.66 -6.51
C GLU A 9 1.50 14.24 -6.09
N ILE A 10 1.87 12.97 -6.21
CA ILE A 10 3.23 12.49 -5.94
C ILE A 10 4.25 13.24 -6.80
N ASN A 11 3.99 13.37 -8.11
CA ASN A 11 4.89 14.08 -9.04
C ASN A 11 4.95 15.59 -8.78
N ARG A 12 3.90 16.18 -8.22
CA ARG A 12 3.91 17.58 -7.79
C ARG A 12 4.79 17.73 -6.56
N TRP A 13 4.59 16.90 -5.55
CA TRP A 13 5.31 16.96 -4.28
C TRP A 13 6.75 16.47 -4.36
N SER A 14 7.10 15.64 -5.34
CA SER A 14 8.50 15.24 -5.57
C SER A 14 9.41 16.42 -5.94
N LYS A 15 8.83 17.55 -6.36
CA LYS A 15 9.54 18.81 -6.64
C LYS A 15 9.64 19.73 -5.43
N CYS A 16 9.07 19.35 -4.29
CA CYS A 16 9.05 20.13 -3.06
C CYS A 16 10.00 19.51 -2.02
N GLY A 17 11.21 20.05 -1.90
CA GLY A 17 12.22 19.53 -0.98
C GLY A 17 12.85 18.24 -1.51
N ASN A 18 13.05 17.27 -0.61
CA ASN A 18 13.68 15.99 -0.94
C ASN A 18 12.75 14.82 -0.57
N LEU A 19 11.66 14.66 -1.34
CA LEU A 19 10.70 13.58 -1.12
C LEU A 19 11.38 12.23 -1.36
N GLN A 20 11.67 11.51 -0.28
CA GLN A 20 12.37 10.21 -0.35
C GLN A 20 11.47 9.09 -0.86
N ALA A 21 10.19 9.11 -0.46
CA ALA A 21 9.22 8.10 -0.84
C ALA A 21 7.80 8.65 -0.77
N ALA A 22 6.89 8.03 -1.52
CA ALA A 22 5.45 8.18 -1.35
C ALA A 22 4.86 6.81 -0.99
N VAL A 23 3.89 6.78 -0.09
CA VAL A 23 3.26 5.52 0.35
C VAL A 23 2.16 5.14 -0.62
N SER A 24 2.05 3.86 -1.02
CA SER A 24 0.91 3.41 -1.80
C SER A 24 -0.38 3.50 -0.99
N GLN A 25 -1.49 3.77 -1.67
CA GLN A 25 -2.80 3.72 -1.02
C GLN A 25 -3.17 2.28 -0.67
N ASP A 26 -3.80 2.10 0.49
CA ASP A 26 -4.11 0.82 1.09
C ASP A 26 -5.59 0.69 1.46
N TYR A 27 -5.96 -0.53 1.82
CA TYR A 27 -7.26 -0.86 2.41
C TYR A 27 -7.04 -1.30 3.87
N MET A 28 -7.49 -0.43 4.76
CA MET A 28 -7.45 -0.58 6.22
C MET A 28 -8.12 -1.87 6.70
N CYS A 29 -7.49 -2.60 7.63
CA CYS A 29 -7.98 -3.89 8.14
C CYS A 29 -8.65 -3.82 9.53
N GLU A 30 -8.89 -2.64 10.06
CA GLU A 30 -9.61 -2.46 11.32
C GLU A 30 -11.03 -2.99 11.22
N GLN A 31 -11.50 -3.65 12.27
CA GLN A 31 -12.79 -4.35 12.32
C GLN A 31 -13.97 -3.50 11.82
N PHE A 32 -14.04 -2.22 12.23
CA PHE A 32 -15.11 -1.32 11.80
C PHE A 32 -15.06 -0.99 10.30
N ILE A 33 -13.88 -1.01 9.68
CA ILE A 33 -13.73 -0.81 8.23
C ILE A 33 -14.17 -2.07 7.48
N LEU A 34 -13.83 -3.26 7.99
CA LEU A 34 -14.31 -4.53 7.42
C LEU A 34 -15.84 -4.60 7.45
N GLU A 35 -16.48 -4.14 8.54
CA GLU A 35 -17.94 -4.08 8.65
C GLU A 35 -18.58 -3.10 7.66
N ILE A 36 -17.94 -1.94 7.41
CA ILE A 36 -18.42 -0.96 6.42
C ILE A 36 -18.32 -1.50 5.00
N THR A 37 -17.23 -2.19 4.68
CA THR A 37 -16.94 -2.67 3.33
C THR A 37 -17.60 -4.02 3.03
N GLY A 38 -17.89 -4.82 4.05
CA GLY A 38 -18.32 -6.20 3.91
C GLY A 38 -17.25 -7.14 3.36
N LEU A 39 -15.99 -6.71 3.36
CA LEU A 39 -14.85 -7.44 2.81
C LEU A 39 -14.03 -8.10 3.92
N THR A 40 -13.24 -9.11 3.54
CA THR A 40 -12.32 -9.77 4.46
C THR A 40 -10.96 -9.05 4.53
N VAL A 41 -10.14 -9.40 5.52
CA VAL A 41 -8.74 -8.96 5.57
C VAL A 41 -8.00 -9.37 4.28
N ASP A 42 -8.21 -10.59 3.80
CA ASP A 42 -7.57 -11.09 2.57
C ASP A 42 -7.98 -10.27 1.33
N ASP A 43 -9.26 -9.89 1.23
CA ASP A 43 -9.74 -8.98 0.18
C ASP A 43 -9.04 -7.63 0.25
N HIS A 44 -8.86 -7.07 1.45
CA HIS A 44 -8.18 -5.80 1.65
C HIS A 44 -6.69 -5.88 1.35
N GLN A 45 -6.03 -7.00 1.67
CA GLN A 45 -4.65 -7.27 1.30
C GLN A 45 -4.50 -7.33 -0.22
N ARG A 46 -5.32 -8.13 -0.90
CA ARG A 46 -5.36 -8.20 -2.37
C ARG A 46 -5.58 -6.83 -3.00
N LEU A 47 -6.60 -6.08 -2.54
CA LEU A 47 -6.91 -4.76 -3.07
C LEU A 47 -5.78 -3.74 -2.81
N THR A 48 -5.07 -3.85 -1.68
CA THR A 48 -3.89 -3.03 -1.39
C THR A 48 -2.78 -3.31 -2.39
N ILE A 49 -2.49 -4.57 -2.70
CA ILE A 49 -1.51 -4.96 -3.72
C ILE A 49 -1.94 -4.47 -5.11
N GLU A 50 -3.21 -4.65 -5.49
CA GLU A 50 -3.74 -4.18 -6.78
C GLU A 50 -3.59 -2.66 -6.94
N ARG A 51 -3.80 -1.89 -5.86
CA ARG A 51 -3.54 -0.44 -5.87
C ARG A 51 -2.06 -0.11 -6.00
N TYR A 52 -1.19 -0.84 -5.32
CA TYR A 52 0.25 -0.69 -5.46
C TYR A 52 0.69 -0.94 -6.91
N ASP A 53 0.27 -2.05 -7.51
CA ASP A 53 0.59 -2.41 -8.90
C ASP A 53 0.08 -1.35 -9.89
N ALA A 54 -1.15 -0.86 -9.70
CA ALA A 54 -1.72 0.20 -10.52
C ALA A 54 -0.94 1.51 -10.41
N LEU A 55 -0.48 1.88 -9.21
CA LEU A 55 0.35 3.06 -9.01
C LEU A 55 1.74 2.90 -9.64
N MET A 56 2.37 1.73 -9.48
CA MET A 56 3.66 1.42 -10.10
C MET A 56 3.59 1.50 -11.64
N ALA A 57 2.47 1.08 -12.24
CA ALA A 57 2.26 1.19 -13.69
C ALA A 57 2.26 2.63 -14.22
N THR A 58 2.07 3.65 -13.35
CA THR A 58 2.18 5.07 -13.73
C THR A 58 3.61 5.58 -13.86
N ASN A 59 4.62 4.74 -13.59
CA ASN A 59 6.04 5.11 -13.56
C ASN A 59 6.32 6.32 -12.63
N PRO A 60 6.07 6.18 -11.32
CA PRO A 60 6.24 7.25 -10.36
C PRO A 60 7.69 7.74 -10.30
N SER A 61 7.88 9.05 -10.11
CA SER A 61 9.20 9.69 -10.07
C SER A 61 9.99 9.49 -8.77
N VAL A 62 9.38 8.85 -7.77
CA VAL A 62 9.96 8.59 -6.45
C VAL A 62 9.72 7.14 -6.05
N TYR A 63 10.45 6.65 -5.05
CA TYR A 63 10.22 5.32 -4.49
C TYR A 63 8.80 5.22 -3.92
N ILE A 64 8.05 4.20 -4.34
CA ILE A 64 6.74 3.91 -3.77
C ILE A 64 6.91 2.87 -2.67
N LEU A 65 6.56 3.27 -1.45
CA LEU A 65 6.55 2.43 -0.26
C LEU A 65 5.26 1.59 -0.27
N PRO A 66 5.32 0.26 -0.53
CA PRO A 66 4.17 -0.63 -0.40
C PRO A 66 3.72 -0.69 1.06
N VAL A 67 2.46 -1.07 1.29
CA VAL A 67 1.90 -1.18 2.65
C VAL A 67 1.54 -2.62 2.96
N LEU A 68 2.04 -3.11 4.10
CA LEU A 68 1.59 -4.34 4.74
C LEU A 68 0.38 -4.05 5.63
N GLN A 69 -0.75 -4.62 5.26
CA GLN A 69 -2.02 -4.61 6.01
C GLN A 69 -2.28 -5.93 6.74
N GLY A 70 -2.96 -5.84 7.88
CA GLY A 70 -3.39 -6.96 8.73
C GLY A 70 -3.93 -6.44 10.07
N PHE A 71 -4.45 -7.35 10.88
CA PHE A 71 -4.86 -7.07 12.26
C PHE A 71 -4.08 -7.96 13.24
N LYS A 72 -3.86 -9.23 12.90
CA LYS A 72 -3.04 -10.18 13.65
C LYS A 72 -1.66 -10.38 13.02
N PRO A 73 -0.62 -10.73 13.81
CA PRO A 73 0.73 -10.96 13.29
C PRO A 73 0.81 -11.95 12.11
N GLU A 74 -0.02 -12.98 12.09
CA GLU A 74 -0.05 -13.98 11.02
C GLU A 74 -0.59 -13.41 9.70
N GLU A 75 -1.49 -12.42 9.78
CA GLU A 75 -2.07 -11.78 8.59
C GLU A 75 -1.02 -10.90 7.90
N TYR A 76 -0.14 -10.24 8.66
CA TYR A 76 1.01 -9.53 8.09
C TYR A 76 1.99 -10.48 7.38
N GLN A 77 2.24 -11.67 7.94
CA GLN A 77 3.07 -12.69 7.30
C GLN A 77 2.43 -13.21 6.00
N SER A 78 1.12 -13.46 6.01
CA SER A 78 0.36 -13.79 4.80
C SER A 78 0.52 -12.71 3.74
N HIS A 79 0.38 -11.44 4.12
CA HIS A 79 0.48 -10.34 3.17
C HIS A 79 1.87 -10.20 2.53
N ILE A 80 2.94 -10.44 3.30
CA ILE A 80 4.31 -10.51 2.75
C ILE A 80 4.39 -11.58 1.66
N GLN A 81 3.80 -12.76 1.90
CA GLN A 81 3.76 -13.84 0.91
C GLN A 81 2.94 -13.45 -0.33
N GLN A 82 1.81 -12.76 -0.15
CA GLN A 82 0.98 -12.28 -1.25
C GLN A 82 1.69 -11.26 -2.15
N TYR A 83 2.44 -10.33 -1.55
CA TYR A 83 3.27 -9.41 -2.33
C TYR A 83 4.31 -10.16 -3.19
N GLY A 84 4.91 -11.21 -2.63
CA GLY A 84 5.88 -12.06 -3.33
C GLY A 84 7.08 -11.26 -3.84
N GLU A 85 7.43 -11.44 -5.12
CA GLU A 85 8.60 -10.81 -5.75
C GLU A 85 8.54 -9.27 -5.82
N ARG A 86 7.37 -8.67 -5.54
CA ARG A 86 7.21 -7.20 -5.43
C ARG A 86 8.02 -6.64 -4.27
N LEU A 87 8.24 -7.43 -3.21
CA LEU A 87 9.04 -7.05 -2.04
C LEU A 87 10.42 -7.70 -2.12
N ALA A 88 11.39 -6.95 -2.62
CA ALA A 88 12.79 -7.35 -2.54
C ALA A 88 13.32 -7.28 -1.10
N LEU A 89 14.33 -8.09 -0.79
CA LEU A 89 15.03 -8.00 0.49
C LEU A 89 15.62 -6.59 0.67
N GLY A 90 15.33 -5.96 1.81
CA GLY A 90 15.72 -4.58 2.10
C GLY A 90 14.76 -3.52 1.59
N ALA A 91 13.65 -3.89 0.94
CA ALA A 91 12.56 -2.98 0.62
C ALA A 91 12.02 -2.32 1.90
N TRP A 92 11.71 -1.03 1.81
CA TRP A 92 10.99 -0.35 2.88
C TRP A 92 9.51 -0.59 2.70
N VAL A 93 8.79 -0.79 3.80
CA VAL A 93 7.35 -1.00 3.78
C VAL A 93 6.68 -0.10 4.80
N GLY A 94 5.49 0.40 4.45
CA GLY A 94 4.55 0.91 5.42
C GLY A 94 3.90 -0.27 6.13
N VAL A 95 3.54 -0.08 7.40
CA VAL A 95 2.71 -1.03 8.13
C VAL A 95 1.41 -0.30 8.44
N GLY A 96 0.29 -0.91 8.03
CA GLY A 96 -1.06 -0.51 8.44
C GLY A 96 -1.17 -0.44 9.96
N SER A 97 -2.25 0.13 10.50
CA SER A 97 -2.30 0.40 11.94
C SER A 97 -1.98 -0.86 12.77
N VAL A 98 -1.03 -0.70 13.68
CA VAL A 98 -0.67 -1.74 14.64
C VAL A 98 -1.54 -1.48 15.85
N CYS A 99 -2.61 -2.27 15.99
CA CYS A 99 -3.52 -2.23 17.12
C CYS A 99 -2.98 -3.04 18.31
#